data_AF-A0A0A9D4L6-F1
#
_entry.id   AF-A0A0A9D4L6-F1
#
_cell.length_a   1.000
_cell.length_b   1.000
_cell.length_c   1.000
_cell.angle_alpha   90.00
_cell.angle_beta   90.00
_cell.angle_gamma   90.00
#
_symmetry.space_group_name_H-M   'P 1'
#
loop_
_entity.id
_entity.type
_entity.pdbx_description
1 polymer ?
#
loop_
_entity_poly.entity_id
_entity_poly.type
_entity_poly.pdbx_seq_one_letter_code
_entity_poly.pdbx_strand_id
1 'polypeptide(L)'
;MWIHNTACTVMMMPVATGILQRFPRGDEVGSHEVRRFSKAVVLGVVYASAIGGMATLTGTGVNIILVGMWSSYFPEQEPITFSSWMSFGLPMALIIFLALWVTLCFMYCSKNTGKALSAYLDRSHLSGELSSTTMLETEQSP
;
A
#
# COMPACT_ATOMS: atom_id res chain seq x y z
N MET A 1 12.63 2.06 17.55
CA MET A 1 13.09 1.35 16.34
C MET A 1 12.27 1.89 15.17
N TRP A 2 12.50 3.12 14.71
CA TRP A 2 13.50 3.54 13.71
C TRP A 2 13.46 2.77 12.37
N ILE A 3 12.32 2.23 11.96
CA ILE A 3 12.02 2.18 10.52
C ILE A 3 11.33 3.51 10.19
N HIS A 4 12.10 4.45 9.65
CA HIS A 4 11.57 5.65 9.01
C HIS A 4 10.63 5.19 7.89
N ASN A 5 9.54 5.91 7.63
CA ASN A 5 8.57 5.60 6.56
C ASN A 5 9.24 5.16 5.23
N THR A 6 10.42 5.71 4.91
CA THR A 6 11.25 5.30 3.78
C THR A 6 11.62 3.81 3.76
N ALA A 7 12.02 3.22 4.89
CA ALA A 7 12.40 1.81 4.97
C ALA A 7 11.20 0.88 4.77
N CYS A 8 10.03 1.24 5.30
CA CYS A 8 8.78 0.51 5.05
C CYS A 8 8.41 0.55 3.56
N THR A 9 8.53 1.72 2.92
CA THR A 9 8.30 1.87 1.48
C THR A 9 9.26 1.00 0.66
N VAL A 10 10.56 1.00 1.00
CA VAL A 10 11.56 0.19 0.28
C VAL A 10 11.31 -1.31 0.45
N MET A 11 10.83 -1.77 1.61
CA MET A 11 10.46 -3.17 1.82
C MET A 11 9.20 -3.59 1.05
N MET A 12 8.23 -2.68 0.90
CA MET A 12 6.99 -2.93 0.16
C MET A 12 7.15 -2.76 -1.36
N MET A 13 8.18 -2.06 -1.83
CA MET A 13 8.39 -1.78 -3.26
C MET A 13 8.65 -3.04 -4.12
N PRO A 14 9.44 -4.05 -3.67
CA PRO A 14 9.56 -5.32 -4.38
C PRO A 14 8.23 -6.08 -4.47
N VAL A 15 7.41 -6.05 -3.42
CA VAL A 15 6.08 -6.70 -3.40
C VAL A 15 5.15 -6.04 -4.41
N ALA A 16 5.10 -4.70 -4.38
CA ALA A 16 4.35 -3.93 -5.37
C ALA A 16 4.82 -4.23 -6.80
N THR A 17 6.13 -4.21 -7.03
CA THR A 17 6.71 -4.48 -8.36
C THR A 17 6.42 -5.92 -8.83
N GLY A 18 6.47 -6.91 -7.94
CA GLY A 18 6.16 -8.30 -8.26
C GLY A 18 4.71 -8.50 -8.69
N ILE A 19 3.76 -7.79 -8.04
CA ILE A 19 2.35 -7.77 -8.47
C ILE A 19 2.23 -7.15 -9.86
N LEU A 20 2.96 -6.06 -10.13
CA LEU A 20 2.91 -5.35 -11.41
C LEU A 20 3.57 -6.12 -12.57
N GLN A 21 4.57 -6.95 -12.29
CA GLN A 21 5.24 -7.79 -13.29
C GLN A 21 4.37 -8.94 -13.82
N ARG A 22 3.28 -9.29 -13.11
CA ARG A 22 2.33 -10.29 -13.59
C ARG A 22 1.42 -9.79 -14.71
N PHE A 23 1.41 -8.49 -15.00
CA PHE A 23 0.62 -7.94 -16.10
C PHE A 23 1.41 -7.98 -17.43
N PRO A 24 0.86 -8.55 -18.52
CA PRO A 24 1.56 -8.62 -19.80
C PRO A 24 1.80 -7.22 -20.37
N ARG A 25 3.06 -6.91 -20.68
CA ARG A 25 3.49 -5.68 -21.36
C ARG A 25 3.26 -5.85 -22.87
N GLY A 26 2.02 -5.80 -23.36
CA GLY A 26 1.73 -6.26 -24.74
C GLY A 26 0.73 -5.47 -25.60
N ASP A 27 -0.28 -4.79 -25.05
CA ASP A 27 -1.30 -4.11 -25.88
C ASP A 27 -1.30 -2.60 -25.68
N GLU A 28 -1.31 -1.81 -26.75
CA GLU A 28 -1.32 -0.33 -26.71
C GLU A 28 -2.45 0.23 -25.82
N VAL A 29 -3.64 -0.39 -25.84
CA VAL A 29 -4.81 0.01 -25.03
C VAL A 29 -4.73 -0.51 -23.58
N GLY A 30 -4.25 -1.74 -23.37
CA GLY A 30 -4.05 -2.33 -22.04
C GLY A 30 -2.88 -1.70 -21.27
N SER A 31 -1.86 -1.24 -21.99
CA SER A 31 -0.64 -0.65 -21.42
C SER A 31 -0.91 0.64 -20.65
N HIS A 32 -1.89 1.44 -21.10
CA HIS A 32 -2.21 2.71 -20.45
C HIS A 32 -2.90 2.50 -19.10
N GLU A 33 -3.82 1.54 -19.03
CA GLU A 33 -4.55 1.18 -17.81
C GLU A 33 -3.64 0.43 -16.82
N VAL A 34 -2.79 -0.48 -17.30
CA VAL A 34 -1.76 -1.15 -16.47
C VAL A 34 -0.75 -0.13 -15.91
N ARG A 35 -0.37 0.89 -16.69
CA ARG A 35 0.53 1.96 -16.22
C ARG A 35 -0.14 2.86 -15.19
N ARG A 36 -1.43 3.16 -15.34
CA ARG A 36 -2.22 3.89 -14.33
C ARG A 36 -2.32 3.09 -13.03
N PHE A 37 -2.64 1.81 -13.12
CA PHE A 37 -2.69 0.93 -11.95
C PHE A 37 -1.32 0.80 -11.26
N SER A 38 -0.25 0.62 -12.02
CA SER A 38 1.13 0.63 -11.52
C SER A 38 1.46 1.88 -10.72
N LYS A 39 1.10 3.06 -11.25
CA LYS A 39 1.26 4.33 -10.54
C LYS A 39 0.44 4.37 -9.26
N ALA A 40 -0.83 3.96 -9.32
CA ALA A 40 -1.71 3.92 -8.15
C ALA A 40 -1.14 3.07 -7.01
N VAL A 41 -0.61 1.88 -7.32
CA VAL A 41 -0.01 0.98 -6.32
C VAL A 41 1.23 1.62 -5.68
N VAL A 42 2.14 2.17 -6.49
CA VAL A 42 3.37 2.80 -5.97
C VAL A 42 3.04 4.04 -5.14
N LEU A 43 2.15 4.92 -5.61
CA LEU A 43 1.69 6.08 -4.83
C LEU A 43 1.00 5.63 -3.54
N GLY A 44 0.14 4.61 -3.61
CA GLY A 44 -0.54 4.05 -2.45
C GLY A 44 0.42 3.59 -1.37
N VAL A 45 1.45 2.81 -1.73
CA VAL A 45 2.48 2.34 -0.78
C VAL A 45 3.25 3.51 -0.16
N VAL A 46 3.69 4.48 -0.97
CA VAL A 46 4.46 5.64 -0.50
C VAL A 46 3.66 6.48 0.49
N TYR A 47 2.41 6.81 0.17
CA TYR A 47 1.56 7.63 1.03
C TYR A 47 1.05 6.87 2.25
N ALA A 48 0.70 5.58 2.11
CA ALA A 48 0.27 4.75 3.24
C ALA A 48 1.38 4.62 4.29
N SER A 49 2.63 4.43 3.85
CA SER A 49 3.79 4.40 4.74
C SER A 49 3.94 5.73 5.51
N ALA A 50 3.77 6.87 4.84
CA ALA A 50 3.82 8.18 5.48
C ALA A 50 2.69 8.40 6.50
N ILE A 51 1.46 8.00 6.17
CA ILE A 51 0.29 8.13 7.05
C ILE A 51 0.43 7.25 8.29
N GLY A 52 0.92 6.01 8.13
CA GLY A 52 1.20 5.12 9.27
C GLY A 52 2.23 5.71 10.24
N GLY A 53 3.23 6.44 9.74
CA GLY A 53 4.19 7.17 10.57
C GLY A 53 3.56 8.33 11.36
N MET A 54 2.52 8.98 10.83
CA MET A 54 1.80 10.05 11.56
C MET A 54 0.92 9.51 12.70
N ALA A 55 0.45 8.27 12.58
CA ALA A 55 -0.45 7.65 13.56
C ALA A 55 0.19 7.47 14.95
N THR A 56 1.51 7.37 15.02
CA THR A 56 2.25 7.09 16.26
C THR A 56 3.13 8.26 16.66
N LEU A 57 3.31 8.44 17.97
CA LEU A 57 4.12 9.53 18.51
C LEU A 57 5.60 9.40 18.09
N THR A 58 6.08 8.17 17.90
CA THR A 58 7.46 7.85 17.52
C THR A 58 7.67 7.65 16.02
N GLY A 59 6.61 7.75 15.20
CA GLY A 59 6.70 7.48 13.76
C GLY A 59 7.27 8.65 12.94
N THR A 60 7.19 9.89 13.43
CA THR A 60 7.82 11.06 12.81
C THR A 60 8.58 11.90 13.85
N GLY A 61 9.75 12.41 13.46
CA GLY A 61 10.56 13.26 14.34
C GLY A 61 9.83 14.54 14.80
N VAL A 62 8.93 15.07 13.96
CA VAL A 62 8.11 16.25 14.29
C VAL A 62 7.21 16.01 15.51
N ASN A 63 6.58 14.84 15.61
CA ASN A 63 5.72 14.49 16.74
C ASN A 63 6.51 14.42 18.05
N ILE A 64 7.74 13.91 18.02
CA ILE A 64 8.63 13.83 19.18
C ILE A 64 9.11 15.23 19.60
N ILE A 65 9.52 16.05 18.63
CA ILE A 65 9.95 17.44 18.89
C ILE A 65 8.82 18.24 19.51
N LEU A 66 7.58 18.06 19.03
CA LEU A 66 6.39 18.70 19.60
C LEU A 66 6.22 18.33 21.08
N VAL A 67 6.33 17.05 21.45
CA VAL A 67 6.20 16.62 22.84
C VAL A 67 7.33 17.15 23.71
N GLY A 68 8.57 17.20 23.18
CA GLY A 68 9.70 17.81 23.86
C GLY A 68 9.49 19.32 24.10
N MET A 69 8.95 20.04 23.12
CA MET A 69 8.61 21.45 23.25
C MET A 69 7.42 21.67 24.19
N TRP A 70 6.40 20.80 24.17
CA TRP A 70 5.22 20.90 25.01
C TRP A 70 5.59 20.92 26.49
N SER A 71 6.52 20.05 26.90
CA SER A 71 7.04 20.02 28.27
C SER A 71 7.77 21.31 28.68
N SER A 72 8.32 22.07 27.73
CA SER A 72 9.01 23.33 27.98
C SER A 72 8.07 24.55 27.98
N TYR A 73 7.02 24.53 27.15
CA TYR A 73 6.07 25.65 27.03
C TYR A 73 4.89 25.56 28.00
N PHE A 74 4.48 24.35 28.41
CA PHE A 74 3.34 24.13 29.31
C PHE A 74 3.73 23.23 30.50
N PRO A 75 4.56 23.73 31.44
CA PRO A 75 5.02 22.93 32.58
C PRO A 75 3.91 22.58 33.59
N GLU A 76 2.76 23.26 33.54
CA GLU A 76 1.61 23.03 34.43
C GLU A 76 0.58 22.01 33.88
N GLN A 77 0.75 21.55 32.63
CA GLN A 77 -0.17 20.61 31.98
C GLN A 77 0.42 19.20 31.95
N GLU A 78 -0.43 18.18 31.89
CA GLU A 78 0.06 16.80 31.77
C GLU A 78 0.89 16.58 30.49
N PRO A 79 2.00 15.84 30.58
CA PRO A 79 2.82 15.53 29.42
C PRO A 79 2.06 14.64 28.44
N ILE A 80 2.24 14.88 27.15
CA ILE A 80 1.63 14.06 26.10
C ILE A 80 2.24 12.65 26.15
N THR A 81 1.46 11.68 26.64
CA THR A 81 1.85 10.27 26.68
C THR A 81 1.64 9.59 25.32
N PHE A 82 2.35 8.50 25.09
CA PHE A 82 2.21 7.67 23.88
C PHE A 82 0.77 7.19 23.66
N SER A 83 0.07 6.81 24.73
CA SER A 83 -1.32 6.31 24.68
C SER A 83 -2.32 7.41 24.32
N SER A 84 -2.14 8.60 24.90
CA SER A 84 -2.95 9.78 24.58
C SER A 84 -2.81 10.18 23.13
N TRP A 85 -1.56 10.24 22.63
CA TRP A 85 -1.30 10.52 21.22
C TRP A 85 -1.87 9.44 20.31
N MET A 86 -1.72 8.15 20.64
CA MET A 86 -2.27 7.07 19.82
C MET A 86 -3.80 7.14 19.73
N SER A 87 -4.48 7.46 20.84
CA SER A 87 -5.95 7.59 20.85
C SER A 87 -6.45 8.72 19.95
N PHE A 88 -5.63 9.73 19.68
CA PHE A 88 -5.94 10.84 18.78
C PHE A 88 -5.39 10.67 17.34
N GLY A 89 -4.13 10.30 17.22
CA GLY A 89 -3.39 10.16 15.97
C GLY A 89 -3.80 8.93 15.16
N LEU A 90 -4.11 7.81 15.81
CA LEU A 90 -4.55 6.59 15.13
C LEU A 90 -5.88 6.77 14.38
N PRO A 91 -6.98 7.28 14.99
CA PRO A 91 -8.23 7.47 14.25
C PRO A 91 -8.08 8.51 13.14
N MET A 92 -7.32 9.59 13.36
CA MET A 92 -7.02 10.57 12.31
C MET A 92 -6.27 9.95 11.13
N ALA A 93 -5.21 9.18 11.40
CA ALA A 93 -4.47 8.49 10.36
C ALA A 93 -5.34 7.49 9.58
N LEU A 94 -6.26 6.80 10.26
CA LEU A 94 -7.20 5.86 9.64
C LEU A 94 -8.17 6.58 8.69
N ILE A 95 -8.69 7.74 9.08
CA ILE A 95 -9.54 8.58 8.22
C ILE A 95 -8.76 9.04 6.98
N ILE A 96 -7.53 9.52 7.15
CA ILE A 96 -6.69 9.97 6.03
C ILE A 96 -6.33 8.80 5.13
N PHE A 97 -6.06 7.62 5.69
CA PHE A 97 -5.80 6.40 4.93
C PHE A 97 -7.01 5.99 4.08
N LEU A 98 -8.21 6.02 4.66
CA LEU A 98 -9.45 5.75 3.91
C LEU A 98 -9.69 6.80 2.82
N ALA A 99 -9.45 8.08 3.10
CA ALA A 99 -9.58 9.15 2.11
C ALA A 99 -8.58 8.97 0.96
N LEU A 100 -7.33 8.61 1.26
CA LEU A 100 -6.32 8.28 0.27
C LEU A 100 -6.76 7.08 -0.59
N TRP A 101 -7.24 6.01 0.06
CA TRP A 101 -7.74 4.81 -0.62
C TRP A 101 -8.88 5.16 -1.60
N VAL A 102 -9.87 5.91 -1.13
CA VAL A 102 -11.00 6.37 -1.97
C VAL A 102 -10.51 7.24 -3.12
N THR A 103 -9.57 8.15 -2.87
CA THR A 103 -8.99 9.01 -3.92
C THR A 103 -8.24 8.21 -4.97
N LEU A 104 -7.44 7.22 -4.56
CA LEU A 104 -6.73 6.30 -5.45
C LEU A 104 -7.72 5.46 -6.27
N CYS A 105 -8.74 4.90 -5.63
CA CYS A 105 -9.81 4.16 -6.31
C CYS A 105 -10.54 5.06 -7.32
N PHE A 106 -10.88 6.29 -6.95
CA PHE A 106 -11.61 7.19 -7.84
C PHE A 106 -10.77 7.71 -9.02
N MET A 107 -9.50 8.06 -8.78
CA MET A 107 -8.63 8.60 -9.83
C MET A 107 -8.06 7.51 -10.76
N TYR A 108 -7.70 6.35 -10.22
CA TYR A 108 -6.96 5.32 -10.97
C TYR A 108 -7.77 4.05 -11.24
N CYS A 109 -8.84 3.78 -10.48
CA CYS A 109 -9.76 2.66 -10.74
C CYS A 109 -11.02 3.20 -11.43
N SER A 110 -10.85 3.74 -12.63
CA SER A 110 -12.00 4.09 -13.46
C SER A 110 -12.71 2.81 -13.94
N LYS A 111 -14.00 2.88 -14.27
CA LYS A 111 -14.85 1.73 -14.66
C LYS A 111 -14.26 0.84 -15.78
N ASN A 112 -13.27 1.34 -16.53
CA ASN A 112 -12.52 0.60 -17.53
C ASN A 112 -11.39 -0.29 -16.96
N THR A 113 -10.74 0.12 -15.88
CA THR A 113 -9.61 -0.61 -15.28
C THR A 113 -10.08 -1.93 -14.68
N GLY A 114 -11.24 -1.94 -14.00
CA GLY A 114 -11.83 -3.17 -13.45
C GLY A 114 -12.24 -4.18 -14.53
N LYS A 115 -12.77 -3.72 -15.67
CA LYS A 115 -13.10 -4.59 -16.81
C LYS A 115 -11.86 -5.12 -17.53
N ALA A 116 -10.86 -4.27 -17.77
CA ALA A 116 -9.59 -4.69 -18.35
C ALA A 116 -8.89 -5.70 -17.44
N LEU A 117 -8.78 -5.39 -16.15
CA LEU A 117 -8.15 -6.26 -15.16
C LEU A 117 -8.91 -7.57 -14.95
N SER A 118 -10.24 -7.54 -14.94
CA SER A 118 -11.08 -8.75 -14.92
C SER A 118 -10.83 -9.61 -16.16
N ALA A 119 -10.78 -9.02 -17.37
CA ALA A 119 -10.46 -9.78 -18.57
C ALA A 119 -9.05 -10.42 -18.52
N TYR A 120 -8.09 -9.77 -17.85
CA TYR A 120 -6.74 -10.33 -17.63
C TYR A 120 -6.67 -11.37 -16.49
N LEU A 121 -7.53 -11.29 -15.46
CA LEU A 121 -7.59 -12.26 -14.36
C LEU A 121 -8.47 -13.48 -14.66
N ASP A 122 -9.43 -13.39 -15.58
CA ASP A 122 -10.54 -14.35 -15.66
C ASP A 122 -10.18 -15.70 -16.30
N ARG A 123 -9.14 -15.85 -17.15
CA ARG A 123 -8.92 -17.18 -17.79
C ARG A 123 -7.52 -17.62 -18.24
N SER A 124 -6.52 -16.78 -18.43
CA SER A 124 -5.31 -17.22 -19.17
C SER A 124 -4.21 -17.88 -18.32
N HIS A 125 -4.17 -17.69 -17.00
CA HIS A 125 -3.09 -18.25 -16.17
C HIS A 125 -3.47 -19.47 -15.31
N LEU A 126 -4.72 -19.59 -14.85
CA LEU A 126 -5.09 -20.74 -14.01
C LEU A 126 -5.23 -22.05 -14.81
N SER A 127 -5.91 -22.06 -15.96
CA SER A 127 -6.10 -23.31 -16.72
C SER A 127 -4.81 -23.85 -17.35
N GLY A 128 -3.84 -22.99 -17.67
CA GLY A 128 -2.55 -23.42 -18.21
C GLY A 128 -1.71 -24.17 -17.18
N GLU A 129 -1.58 -23.60 -15.98
CA GLU A 129 -0.82 -24.18 -14.86
C GLU A 129 -1.49 -25.41 -14.25
N LEU A 130 -2.83 -25.44 -14.20
CA LEU A 130 -3.56 -26.65 -13.81
C LEU A 130 -3.36 -27.77 -14.85
N SER A 131 -3.36 -27.47 -16.15
CA SER A 131 -3.12 -28.51 -17.17
C SER A 131 -1.68 -29.03 -17.17
N SER A 132 -0.68 -28.18 -16.94
CA SER A 132 0.72 -28.61 -16.86
C SER A 132 1.01 -29.41 -15.60
N THR A 133 0.39 -29.05 -14.47
CA THR A 133 0.52 -29.82 -13.22
C THR A 133 -0.20 -31.17 -13.32
N THR A 134 -1.39 -31.22 -13.93
CA THR A 134 -2.11 -32.49 -14.19
C THR A 134 -1.36 -33.40 -15.17
N MET A 135 -0.68 -32.85 -16.19
CA MET A 135 0.14 -33.68 -17.10
C MET A 135 1.38 -34.29 -16.42
N LEU A 136 2.03 -33.54 -15.52
CA LEU A 136 3.19 -34.04 -14.77
C LEU A 136 2.82 -35.14 -13.76
N GLU A 137 1.64 -35.07 -13.13
CA GLU A 137 1.15 -36.15 -12.26
C GLU A 137 0.79 -37.43 -13.03
N THR A 138 0.30 -37.33 -14.27
CA THR A 138 -0.02 -38.51 -15.10
C THR A 138 1.20 -39.21 -15.69
N GLU A 139 2.32 -38.52 -15.86
CA GLU A 139 3.56 -39.12 -16.39
C GLU A 139 4.42 -39.79 -15.32
N GLN A 140 4.11 -39.56 -14.03
CA GLN A 140 4.94 -39.99 -12.90
C GLN A 140 4.28 -41.07 -12.03
N SER A 141 3.12 -41.61 -12.44
CA SER A 141 2.45 -42.73 -11.76
C SER A 141 2.75 -44.06 -12.49
N PRO A 142 3.66 -44.90 -11.97
CA PRO A 142 3.79 -46.30 -12.38
C PRO A 142 2.61 -47.16 -11.91
#